data_AF-A0A4Q7PBC0-F1
#
_entry.id   AF-A0A4Q7PBC0-F1
#
_cell.length_a   1.000
_cell.length_b   1.000
_cell.length_c   1.000
_cell.angle_alpha   90.00
_cell.angle_beta   90.00
_cell.angle_gamma   90.00
#
_symmetry.space_group_name_H-M   'P 1'
#
loop_
_entity.id
_entity.type
_entity.pdbx_description
1 polymer ?
#
loop_
_entity_poly.entity_id
_entity_poly.type
_entity_poly.pdbx_seq_one_letter_code
_entity_poly.pdbx_strand_id
1 'polypeptide(L)' 'MDENDPSIVDILYKNTGMRLEDWISMIKVLHLDKQDEIIKFLIESEGLNYKTAHFIAFKALRSHKRDQNKDN' A
#
# COMPACT_ATOMS: atom_id res chain seq x y z
N MET A 1 9.44 -21.94 -10.39
CA MET A 1 9.31 -20.80 -9.46
C MET A 1 8.79 -21.40 -8.17
N ASP A 2 9.48 -21.14 -7.06
CA ASP A 2 9.24 -21.79 -5.76
C ASP A 2 7.80 -21.55 -5.31
N GLU A 3 7.10 -22.63 -4.96
CA GLU A 3 5.65 -22.68 -4.73
C GLU A 3 5.25 -22.17 -3.33
N ASN A 4 6.22 -21.66 -2.56
CA ASN A 4 6.05 -21.34 -1.14
C ASN A 4 6.45 -19.91 -0.75
N ASP A 5 6.78 -19.03 -1.70
CA ASP A 5 7.01 -17.62 -1.36
C ASP A 5 5.68 -17.00 -0.89
N PRO A 6 5.56 -16.58 0.38
CA PRO A 6 4.34 -15.93 0.84
C PRO A 6 4.14 -14.66 0.03
N SER A 7 2.93 -14.49 -0.51
CA SER A 7 2.55 -13.27 -1.21
C SER A 7 2.91 -12.06 -0.36
N ILE A 8 3.33 -10.95 -0.98
CA ILE A 8 3.63 -9.70 -0.25
C ILE A 8 2.44 -9.28 0.64
N VAL A 9 1.21 -9.65 0.26
CA VAL A 9 -0.01 -9.42 1.05
C VAL A 9 -0.03 -10.26 2.33
N ASP A 10 0.39 -11.54 2.26
CA ASP A 10 0.50 -12.41 3.44
C ASP A 10 1.62 -11.93 4.37
N ILE A 11 2.76 -11.51 3.83
CA ILE A 11 3.86 -10.93 4.62
C ILE A 11 3.38 -9.66 5.32
N LEU A 12 2.68 -8.79 4.60
CA LEU A 12 2.11 -7.56 5.15
C LEU A 12 1.15 -7.85 6.30
N TYR A 13 0.20 -8.76 6.09
CA TYR A 13 -0.79 -9.12 7.12
C TYR A 13 -0.14 -9.80 8.32
N LYS A 14 0.82 -10.70 8.12
CA LYS A 14 1.54 -11.37 9.21
C LYS A 14 2.38 -10.39 10.05
N ASN A 15 2.99 -9.39 9.41
CA ASN A 15 3.86 -8.43 10.10
C ASN A 15 3.08 -7.29 10.77
N THR A 16 1.96 -6.85 10.18
CA THR A 16 1.24 -5.65 10.64
C THR A 16 -0.12 -5.93 11.24
N GLY A 17 -0.69 -7.11 11.01
CA GLY A 17 -2.08 -7.44 11.36
C GLY A 17 -3.14 -6.73 10.50
N MET A 18 -2.75 -5.81 9.61
CA MET A 18 -3.65 -5.06 8.73
C MET A 18 -3.67 -5.63 7.31
N ARG A 19 -4.83 -5.56 6.65
CA ARG A 19 -4.97 -5.97 5.25
C ARG A 19 -4.52 -4.83 4.33
N LEU A 20 -4.12 -5.19 3.12
CA LEU A 20 -3.76 -4.21 2.08
C LEU A 20 -4.86 -3.16 1.84
N GLU A 21 -6.13 -3.55 1.92
CA GLU A 21 -7.27 -2.64 1.73
C GLU A 21 -7.39 -1.59 2.83
N ASP A 22 -7.05 -1.95 4.08
CA ASP A 22 -7.03 -1.03 5.21
C ASP A 22 -5.94 0.02 5.01
N TRP A 23 -4.75 -0.42 4.57
CA TRP A 23 -3.64 0.47 4.21
C TRP A 23 -4.01 1.45 3.10
N ILE A 24 -4.68 0.97 2.05
CA ILE A 24 -5.16 1.83 0.96
C ILE A 24 -6.19 2.83 1.47
N SER A 25 -7.10 2.41 2.34
CA SER A 25 -8.12 3.28 2.93
C SER A 25 -7.50 4.35 3.81
N MET A 26 -6.49 3.99 4.60
CA MET A 26 -5.73 4.93 5.43
C MET A 26 -5.02 5.99 4.58
N ILE A 27 -4.33 5.57 3.52
CA ILE A 27 -3.66 6.49 2.57
C ILE A 27 -4.65 7.47 1.94
N LYS A 28 -5.87 7.00 1.59
CA LYS A 28 -6.94 7.85 1.06
C LYS A 28 -7.42 8.88 2.08
N VAL A 29 -7.61 8.47 3.34
CA VAL A 29 -8.00 9.38 4.43
C VAL A 29 -6.90 10.41 4.74
N LEU A 30 -5.63 10.01 4.60
CA LEU A 30 -4.49 10.90 4.76
C LEU A 30 -4.26 11.82 3.56
N HIS A 31 -5.06 11.72 2.49
CA HIS A 31 -4.93 12.50 1.26
C HIS A 31 -3.52 12.47 0.67
N LEU A 32 -2.85 11.31 0.73
CA LEU A 32 -1.52 11.14 0.16
C LEU A 32 -1.66 10.73 -1.31
N ASP A 33 -1.32 11.65 -2.21
CA ASP A 33 -1.47 11.47 -3.66
C ASP A 33 -0.14 11.20 -4.39
N LYS A 34 1.00 11.30 -3.70
CA LYS A 34 2.33 11.04 -4.28
C LYS A 34 2.93 9.73 -3.78
N GLN A 35 3.49 8.96 -4.71
CA GLN A 35 4.07 7.65 -4.39
C GLN A 35 5.18 7.75 -3.35
N ASP A 36 6.12 8.69 -3.54
CA ASP A 36 7.26 8.88 -2.65
C ASP A 36 6.84 9.32 -1.25
N GLU A 37 5.80 10.15 -1.13
CA GLU A 37 5.27 10.58 0.16
C GLU A 37 4.60 9.42 0.91
N ILE A 38 3.84 8.57 0.22
CA ILE A 38 3.28 7.35 0.79
C ILE A 38 4.38 6.40 1.25
N ILE A 39 5.39 6.16 0.41
CA ILE A 39 6.51 5.26 0.74
C ILE A 39 7.23 5.78 1.98
N LYS A 40 7.57 7.08 1.99
CA LYS A 40 8.24 7.72 3.12
C LYS A 40 7.42 7.60 4.40
N PHE A 41 6.12 7.90 4.35
CA PHE A 41 5.21 7.74 5.49
C PHE A 41 5.20 6.31 6.02
N LEU A 42 5.03 5.31 5.15
CA LEU A 42 4.97 3.90 5.55
C LEU A 42 6.30 3.38 6.13
N ILE A 43 7.44 3.92 5.70
CA ILE A 43 8.75 3.54 6.25
C ILE A 43 8.99 4.25 7.58
N GLU A 44 8.76 5.55 7.66
CA GLU A 44 9.10 6.37 8.83
C GLU A 44 8.08 6.23 9.97
N SER A 45 6.78 6.15 9.65
CA SER A 45 5.71 6.09 10.65
C SER A 45 5.39 4.66 11.07
N GLU A 46 5.37 3.73 10.12
CA GLU A 46 4.90 2.36 10.33
C GLU A 46 6.04 1.34 10.34
N GLY A 47 7.29 1.77 10.10
CA GLY A 47 8.47 0.91 10.12
C GLY A 47 8.47 -0.15 9.02
N LEU A 48 7.67 0.03 7.95
CA LEU A 48 7.62 -0.93 6.86
C LEU A 48 8.90 -0.90 6.04
N ASN A 49 9.27 -2.07 5.49
CA ASN A 49 10.37 -2.11 4.54
C ASN A 49 9.99 -1.45 3.21
N TYR A 50 11.00 -1.04 2.44
CA TYR A 50 10.79 -0.36 1.15
C TYR A 50 9.94 -1.17 0.17
N LYS A 51 10.14 -2.49 0.05
CA LYS A 51 9.39 -3.34 -0.90
C LYS A 51 7.89 -3.35 -0.58
N THR A 52 7.54 -3.50 0.69
CA THR A 52 6.17 -3.50 1.19
C THR A 52 5.55 -2.11 1.08
N ALA A 53 6.26 -1.06 1.48
CA ALA A 53 5.81 0.33 1.36
C ALA A 53 5.55 0.70 -0.11
N HIS A 54 6.47 0.36 -1.02
CA HIS A 54 6.34 0.58 -2.45
C HIS A 54 5.14 -0.18 -3.04
N PHE A 55 4.91 -1.43 -2.62
CA PHE A 55 3.77 -2.22 -3.07
C PHE A 55 2.43 -1.60 -2.65
N ILE A 56 2.32 -1.16 -1.39
CA ILE A 56 1.12 -0.48 -0.88
C ILE A 56 0.90 0.83 -1.63
N ALA A 57 1.93 1.66 -1.79
CA ALA A 57 1.85 2.95 -2.49
C ALA A 57 1.38 2.77 -3.94
N PHE A 58 1.97 1.82 -4.67
CA PHE A 58 1.55 1.51 -6.04
C PHE A 58 0.09 1.08 -6.13
N LYS A 59 -0.37 0.23 -5.20
CA LYS A 59 -1.77 -0.22 -5.14
C LYS A 59 -2.73 0.90 -4.78
N ALA A 60 -2.37 1.74 -3.81
CA ALA A 60 -3.19 2.88 -3.37
C ALA A 60 -3.39 3.90 -4.50
N LEU A 61 -2.31 4.27 -5.19
CA LEU A 61 -2.38 5.20 -6.33
C LEU A 61 -3.18 4.63 -7.51
N ARG A 62 -3.04 3.33 -7.79
CA ARG A 62 -3.83 2.68 -8.83
C ARG A 62 -5.32 2.61 -8.46
N SER A 63 -5.64 2.45 -7.17
CA SER A 63 -7.00 2.54 -6.67
C SER A 63 -7.56 3.96 -6.83
N HIS A 64 -6.75 4.99 -6.53
CA HIS A 64 -7.13 6.39 -6.68
C HIS A 64 -7.40 6.78 -8.14
N LYS A 65 -6.55 6.36 -9.08
CA LYS A 65 -6.77 6.58 -10.53
C LYS A 65 -8.04 5.91 -11.06
N ARG A 66 -8.47 4.81 -10.45
CA ARG A 66 -9.69 4.09 -10.87
C ARG A 66 -10.96 4.82 -10.39
N ASP A 67 -10.87 5.56 -9.30
CA ASP A 67 -11.94 6.39 -8.75
C ASP A 67 -12.15 7.67 -9.59
N GLN A 68 -11.04 8.29 -10.02
CA GLN A 68 -11.03 9.48 -10.89
C GLN A 68 -11.54 9.24 -12.32
N ASN A 69 -11.75 7.99 -12.73
CA ASN A 69 -12.18 7.62 -14.09
C ASN A 69 -13.66 7.19 -14.16
N LYS A 70 -14.44 7.43 -13.10
CA LYS A 70 -15.89 7.18 -13.03
C LYS A 70 -16.75 8.42 -13.32
N ASP A 71 -16.11 9.56 -13.56
CA ASP A 71 -16.77 10.86 -13.83
C ASP A 71 -16.69 11.27 -15.31
N ASN A 72 -16.83 10.33 -16.24
CA ASN A 72 -16.96 10.66 -17.68
C ASN A 72 -17.94 9.75 -18.41
#